data_AF-A0A7V5X5Z4-F1
#
_entry.id   AF-A0A7V5X5Z4-F1
#
_cell.length_a   1.000
_cell.length_b   1.000
_cell.length_c   1.000
_cell.angle_alpha   90.00
_cell.angle_beta   90.00
_cell.angle_gamma   90.00
#
_symmetry.space_group_name_H-M   'P 1'
#
loop_
_entity.id
_entity.type
_entity.pdbx_description
1 polymer ?
#
loop_
_entity_poly.entity_id
_entity_poly.type
_entity_poly.pdbx_seq_one_letter_code
_entity_poly.pdbx_strand_id
1 'polypeptide(L)'
;MGKDSVDKTQQEIIEEMAKALGNTGDKLESVLNRLKKIERELESINDINEYNAMIDSFNTLRKQAISRREMLMIHREALGAFKHTYVERYYPIPNKKDKR
;
A
#
# COMPACT_ATOMS: atom_id res chain seq x y z
N MET A 1 -27.21 9.93 -32.46
CA MET A 1 -27.08 8.59 -31.86
C MET A 1 -25.67 8.22 -31.39
N GLY A 2 -24.63 9.05 -31.57
CA GLY A 2 -23.25 8.71 -31.13
C GLY A 2 -22.77 9.30 -29.80
N LYS A 3 -23.57 10.15 -29.14
CA LYS A 3 -23.18 10.81 -27.88
C LYS A 3 -23.34 9.88 -26.68
N ASP A 4 -24.45 9.14 -26.64
CA ASP A 4 -24.80 8.22 -25.54
C ASP A 4 -23.87 7.00 -25.46
N SER A 5 -23.34 6.52 -26.59
CA SER A 5 -22.39 5.40 -26.61
C SER A 5 -21.00 5.80 -26.09
N VAL A 6 -20.55 7.02 -26.40
CA VAL A 6 -19.25 7.53 -25.92
C VAL A 6 -19.32 7.81 -24.42
N ASP A 7 -20.43 8.38 -23.95
CA ASP A 7 -20.65 8.68 -22.53
C ASP A 7 -20.70 7.39 -21.68
N LYS A 8 -21.35 6.35 -22.19
CA LYS A 8 -21.38 5.02 -21.55
C LYS A 8 -19.99 4.39 -21.44
N THR A 9 -19.20 4.43 -22.51
CA THR A 9 -17.82 3.91 -22.49
C THR A 9 -16.93 4.69 -21.52
N GLN A 10 -17.10 6.01 -21.42
CA GLN A 10 -16.37 6.82 -20.44
C GLN A 10 -16.74 6.47 -19.00
N GLN A 11 -18.02 6.22 -18.73
CA GLN A 11 -18.49 5.80 -17.41
C GLN A 11 -17.92 4.44 -17.00
N GLU A 12 -17.90 3.46 -17.91
CA GLU A 12 -17.30 2.13 -17.67
C GLU A 12 -15.80 2.25 -17.35
N ILE A 13 -15.06 3.12 -18.04
CA ILE A 13 -13.64 3.39 -17.75
C ILE A 13 -13.47 3.98 -16.34
N ILE A 14 -14.31 4.94 -15.95
CA ILE A 14 -14.25 5.56 -14.61
C ILE A 14 -14.54 4.53 -13.50
N GLU A 15 -15.52 3.65 -13.70
CA GLU A 15 -15.83 2.59 -12.74
C GLU A 15 -14.68 1.60 -12.56
N GLU A 16 -14.05 1.16 -13.65
CA GLU A 16 -12.89 0.26 -13.57
C GLU A 16 -11.68 0.94 -12.91
N MET A 17 -11.44 2.23 -13.19
CA MET A 17 -10.40 2.99 -12.48
C MET A 17 -10.68 3.12 -10.98
N ALA A 18 -11.94 3.33 -10.59
CA ALA A 18 -12.34 3.38 -9.18
C ALA A 18 -12.13 2.04 -8.47
N LYS A 19 -12.50 0.92 -9.10
CA LYS A 19 -12.24 -0.44 -8.59
C LYS A 19 -10.75 -0.72 -8.45
N ALA A 20 -9.96 -0.38 -9.47
CA ALA A 20 -8.51 -0.55 -9.45
C ALA A 20 -7.86 0.26 -8.32
N LEU A 21 -8.29 1.51 -8.12
CA LEU A 21 -7.83 2.36 -7.03
C LEU A 21 -8.15 1.77 -5.66
N GLY A 22 -9.38 1.31 -5.44
CA GLY A 22 -9.81 0.68 -4.19
C GLY A 22 -8.96 -0.57 -3.88
N ASN A 23 -8.81 -1.46 -4.86
CA ASN A 23 -8.00 -2.67 -4.73
C ASN A 23 -6.53 -2.37 -4.38
N THR A 24 -5.95 -1.30 -4.93
CA THR A 24 -4.59 -0.88 -4.60
C THR A 24 -4.48 -0.36 -3.17
N GLY A 25 -5.50 0.35 -2.67
CA GLY A 25 -5.61 0.74 -1.25
C GLY A 25 -5.67 -0.47 -0.32
N ASP A 26 -6.58 -1.42 -0.59
CA ASP A 26 -6.77 -2.64 0.22
C ASP A 26 -5.48 -3.48 0.32
N LYS A 27 -4.75 -3.60 -0.80
CA LYS A 27 -3.46 -4.29 -0.85
C LYS A 27 -2.41 -3.61 0.01
N LEU A 28 -2.36 -2.28 0.00
CA LEU A 28 -1.43 -1.52 0.84
C LEU A 28 -1.78 -1.69 2.32
N GLU A 29 -3.06 -1.57 2.68
CA GLU A 29 -3.54 -1.75 4.05
C GLU A 29 -3.24 -3.16 4.58
N SER A 30 -3.44 -4.19 3.78
CA SER A 30 -3.11 -5.58 4.12
C SER A 30 -1.62 -5.74 4.48
N VAL A 31 -0.71 -5.12 3.71
CA VAL A 31 0.73 -5.16 4.00
C VAL A 31 1.06 -4.39 5.28
N LEU A 32 0.46 -3.21 5.48
CA LEU A 32 0.65 -2.43 6.71
C LEU A 32 0.17 -3.17 7.96
N ASN A 33 -0.95 -3.89 7.87
CA ASN A 33 -1.45 -4.71 8.97
C ASN A 33 -0.53 -5.88 9.29
N ARG A 34 0.09 -6.50 8.28
CA ARG A 34 1.14 -7.52 8.48
C ARG A 34 2.40 -6.93 9.14
N LEU A 35 2.82 -5.74 8.74
CA LEU A 35 3.95 -5.05 9.39
C LEU A 35 3.67 -4.82 10.88
N LYS A 36 2.50 -4.28 11.22
CA LYS A 36 2.08 -4.06 12.62
C LYS A 36 2.06 -5.35 13.44
N LYS A 37 1.63 -6.47 12.82
CA LYS A 37 1.64 -7.77 13.48
C LYS A 37 3.06 -8.23 13.81
N ILE A 38 3.97 -8.13 12.84
CA ILE A 38 5.39 -8.48 13.06
C ILE A 38 6.02 -7.59 14.14
N GLU A 39 5.71 -6.29 14.17
CA GLU A 39 6.24 -5.40 15.22
C GLU A 39 5.86 -5.86 16.63
N ARG A 40 4.61 -6.32 16.81
CA ARG A 40 4.16 -6.86 18.10
C ARG A 40 4.84 -8.20 18.42
N GLU A 41 5.08 -9.04 17.43
CA GLU A 41 5.76 -10.32 17.62
C GLU A 41 7.25 -10.13 17.96
N LEU A 42 7.90 -9.12 17.40
CA LEU A 42 9.30 -8.79 17.71
C LEU A 42 9.53 -8.40 19.19
N GLU A 43 8.50 -7.95 19.90
CA GLU A 43 8.60 -7.57 21.32
C GLU A 43 8.79 -8.78 22.24
N SER A 44 8.37 -9.98 21.82
CA SER A 44 8.43 -11.19 22.64
C SER A 44 9.55 -12.17 22.26
N ILE A 45 10.27 -11.91 21.16
CA ILE A 45 11.36 -12.77 20.69
C ILE A 45 12.64 -12.51 21.48
N ASN A 46 13.13 -13.54 22.16
CA ASN A 46 14.39 -13.52 22.92
C ASN A 46 15.55 -14.16 22.14
N ASP A 47 15.27 -15.06 21.20
CA ASP A 47 16.30 -15.68 20.37
C ASP A 47 16.79 -14.71 19.28
N ILE A 48 18.11 -14.54 19.19
CA ILE A 48 18.74 -13.57 18.28
C ILE A 48 18.53 -13.98 16.81
N ASN A 49 18.58 -15.28 16.50
CA ASN A 49 18.44 -15.76 15.13
C ASN A 49 16.99 -15.58 14.66
N GLU A 50 16.02 -15.94 15.50
CA GLU A 50 14.60 -15.72 15.24
C GLU A 50 14.29 -14.22 15.08
N TYR A 51 14.84 -13.37 15.95
CA TYR A 51 14.69 -11.92 15.86
C TYR A 51 15.23 -11.41 14.52
N ASN A 52 16.45 -11.82 14.15
CA ASN A 52 17.09 -11.35 12.92
C ASN A 52 16.36 -11.84 11.65
N ALA A 53 15.80 -13.06 11.66
CA ALA A 53 14.97 -13.57 10.58
C ALA A 53 13.64 -12.80 10.47
N MET A 54 13.04 -12.43 11.60
CA MET A 54 11.82 -11.64 11.65
C MET A 54 12.06 -10.19 11.18
N ILE A 55 13.23 -9.60 11.48
CA ILE A 55 13.66 -8.31 10.93
C ILE A 55 13.82 -8.34 9.41
N ASP A 56 14.36 -9.43 8.84
CA ASP A 56 14.45 -9.59 7.38
C ASP A 56 13.06 -9.65 6.73
N SER A 57 12.13 -10.37 7.37
CA SER A 57 10.73 -10.46 6.95
C SER A 57 10.03 -9.09 7.02
N PHE A 58 10.22 -8.37 8.12
CA PHE A 58 9.72 -7.01 8.32
C PHE A 58 10.25 -6.07 7.23
N ASN A 59 11.57 -6.05 7.00
CA ASN A 59 12.19 -5.15 6.02
C ASN A 59 11.78 -5.49 4.57
N THR A 60 11.52 -6.76 4.28
CA THR A 60 10.97 -7.20 2.98
C THR A 60 9.54 -6.70 2.79
N LEU A 61 8.67 -6.86 3.79
CA LEU A 61 7.31 -6.32 3.76
C LEU A 61 7.28 -4.78 3.71
N ARG A 62 8.25 -4.12 4.35
CA ARG A 62 8.39 -2.66 4.27
C ARG A 62 8.64 -2.20 2.83
N LYS A 63 9.57 -2.84 2.11
CA LYS A 63 9.81 -2.54 0.68
C LYS A 63 8.56 -2.75 -0.15
N GLN A 64 7.82 -3.82 0.13
CA GLN A 64 6.54 -4.10 -0.49
C GLN A 64 5.47 -3.03 -0.22
N ALA A 65 5.43 -2.45 0.98
CA ALA A 65 4.52 -1.35 1.33
C ALA A 65 4.89 -0.08 0.56
N ILE A 66 6.19 0.23 0.41
CA ILE A 66 6.66 1.40 -0.34
C ILE A 66 6.19 1.34 -1.79
N SER A 67 6.44 0.22 -2.48
CA SER A 67 6.03 0.04 -3.87
C SER A 67 4.50 0.11 -4.05
N ARG A 68 3.72 -0.45 -3.12
CA ARG A 68 2.24 -0.35 -3.18
C ARG A 68 1.75 1.08 -2.94
N ARG A 69 2.40 1.84 -2.06
CA ARG A 69 2.08 3.24 -1.83
C ARG A 69 2.40 4.10 -3.04
N GLU A 70 3.51 3.84 -3.72
CA GLU A 70 3.85 4.48 -5.01
C GLU A 70 2.78 4.19 -6.07
N MET A 71 2.35 2.93 -6.20
CA MET A 71 1.27 2.57 -7.12
C MET A 71 -0.05 3.28 -6.78
N LEU A 72 -0.39 3.39 -5.49
CA LEU A 72 -1.56 4.14 -5.04
C LEU A 72 -1.47 5.62 -5.41
N MET A 73 -0.30 6.25 -5.26
CA MET A 73 -0.08 7.63 -5.67
C MET A 73 -0.28 7.79 -7.18
N ILE A 74 0.32 6.93 -8.01
CA ILE A 74 0.19 6.97 -9.47
C ILE A 74 -1.29 6.84 -9.90
N HIS A 75 -2.05 5.93 -9.30
CA HIS A 75 -3.47 5.79 -9.62
C HIS A 75 -4.31 7.01 -9.22
N ARG A 76 -3.94 7.68 -8.14
CA ARG A 76 -4.59 8.92 -7.71
C ARG A 76 -4.26 10.08 -8.65
N GLU A 77 -3.01 10.20 -9.09
CA GLU A 77 -2.58 11.19 -10.08
C GLU A 77 -3.32 11.03 -11.41
N ALA A 78 -3.53 9.79 -11.87
CA ALA A 78 -4.31 9.49 -13.07
C ALA A 78 -5.77 9.98 -12.99
N LEU A 79 -6.29 10.16 -11.78
CA LEU A 79 -7.63 10.70 -11.49
C LEU A 79 -7.59 12.19 -11.08
N GLY A 80 -6.45 12.86 -11.23
CA GLY A 80 -6.27 14.28 -10.92
C GLY A 80 -5.94 14.62 -9.46
N ALA A 81 -5.66 13.62 -8.62
CA ALA A 81 -5.39 13.80 -7.19
C ALA A 81 -3.88 13.76 -6.85
N PHE A 82 -3.18 14.86 -7.12
CA PHE A 82 -1.71 14.99 -6.99
C PHE A 82 -1.17 15.24 -5.56
N LYS A 83 -2.03 15.46 -4.57
CA LYS A 83 -1.58 15.74 -3.18
C LYS A 83 -1.19 14.44 -2.47
N HIS A 84 0.09 14.10 -2.51
CA HIS A 84 0.65 12.88 -1.88
C HIS A 84 0.67 12.92 -0.35
N THR A 85 0.67 14.10 0.25
CA THR A 85 0.68 14.28 1.71
C THR A 85 -0.47 13.57 2.42
N TYR A 86 -1.65 13.45 1.78
CA TYR A 86 -2.75 12.67 2.33
C TYR A 86 -2.45 11.17 2.33
N VAL A 87 -1.86 10.65 1.26
CA VAL A 87 -1.51 9.22 1.18
C VAL A 87 -0.49 8.87 2.25
N GLU A 88 0.54 9.70 2.43
CA GLU A 88 1.54 9.48 3.47
C GLU A 88 0.96 9.55 4.89
N ARG A 89 0.02 10.47 5.12
CA ARG A 89 -0.68 10.62 6.41
C ARG A 89 -1.57 9.44 6.75
N TYR A 90 -2.34 8.92 5.78
CA TYR A 90 -3.27 7.81 6.00
C TYR A 90 -2.60 6.43 5.91
N TYR A 91 -1.51 6.32 5.17
CA TYR A 91 -0.74 5.09 4.99
C TYR A 91 0.72 5.28 5.44
N PRO A 92 0.95 5.50 6.75
CA PRO A 92 2.30 5.63 7.29
C PRO A 92 3.03 4.29 7.19
N ILE A 93 4.21 4.30 6.56
CA ILE A 93 5.09 3.13 6.48
C ILE A 93 6.15 3.29 7.59
N PRO A 94 6.31 2.30 8.49
CA PRO A 94 7.31 2.38 9.55
C PRO A 94 8.74 2.44 8.99
N ASN A 95 9.69 2.91 9.79
CA ASN A 95 11.10 2.94 9.42
C ASN A 95 11.68 1.53 9.27
N LYS A 96 12.78 1.41 8.53
CA LYS A 96 13.56 0.17 8.48
C LYS A 96 14.03 -0.15 9.90
N LYS A 97 14.05 -1.44 10.26
CA LYS A 97 14.63 -1.89 11.53
C LYS A 97 15.96 -2.60 11.30
N ASP A 98 16.83 -2.52 12.28
CA ASP A 98 18.13 -3.18 12.26
C ASP A 98 18.11 -4.49 13.05
N LYS A 99 19.05 -5.37 12.69
CA LYS A 99 19.30 -6.63 13.37
C LYS A 99 19.92 -6.38 14.75
N ARG A 100 19.72 -7.33 15.67
CA ARG A 100 20.40 -7.39 16.97
C ARG A 100 21.70 -8.17 16.85
#